data_AF-A0A938MUS0-F1
#
_entry.id   AF-A0A938MUS0-F1
#
_cell.length_a   1.000
_cell.length_b   1.000
_cell.length_c   1.000
_cell.angle_alpha   90.00
_cell.angle_beta   90.00
_cell.angle_gamma   90.00
#
_symmetry.space_group_name_H-M   'P 1'
#
loop_
_entity.id
_entity.type
_entity.pdbx_description
1 polymer ?
#
loop_
_entity_poly.entity_id
_entity_poly.type
_entity_poly.pdbx_seq_one_letter_code
_entity_poly.pdbx_strand_id
1 'polypeptide(L)'
;MRHSIPKTQARHHIRAVQPGNRCGTEPSNRYAIGDLRQGADRSRCHFRDFSQRIRRGQYPCHACPVLPVCGGMCPKKWADGESPCPSVRYNLKERLLVAYAAGRLV
;
A
#
# COMPACT_ATOMS: atom_id res chain seq x y z
N MET A 1 -21.42 -13.36 -63.97
CA MET A 1 -22.46 -12.79 -63.09
C MET A 1 -21.78 -11.99 -62.00
N ARG A 2 -21.85 -10.65 -62.11
CA ARG A 2 -21.30 -9.72 -61.12
C ARG A 2 -22.28 -9.63 -59.97
N HIS A 3 -21.90 -10.13 -58.79
CA HIS A 3 -22.61 -9.80 -57.56
C HIS A 3 -21.67 -8.95 -56.71
N SER A 4 -21.86 -7.64 -56.84
CA SER A 4 -21.20 -6.62 -56.03
C SER A 4 -21.69 -6.76 -54.59
N ILE A 5 -20.82 -7.20 -53.70
CA ILE A 5 -21.10 -7.24 -52.25
C ILE A 5 -20.99 -5.79 -51.73
N PRO A 6 -22.03 -5.21 -51.12
CA PRO A 6 -21.94 -3.86 -50.59
C PRO A 6 -20.98 -3.84 -49.40
N LYS A 7 -19.99 -2.94 -49.42
CA LYS A 7 -19.13 -2.65 -48.27
C LYS A 7 -20.00 -2.04 -47.18
N THR A 8 -20.52 -2.88 -46.28
CA THR A 8 -21.12 -2.42 -45.02
C THR A 8 -20.04 -1.66 -44.26
N GLN A 9 -20.27 -0.36 -44.10
CA GLN A 9 -19.47 0.49 -43.23
C GLN A 9 -19.57 -0.07 -41.81
N ALA A 10 -18.58 -0.87 -41.40
CA ALA A 10 -18.28 -1.04 -39.99
C ALA A 10 -17.73 0.30 -39.51
N ARG A 11 -18.63 1.24 -39.23
CA ARG A 11 -18.32 2.37 -38.37
C ARG A 11 -17.88 1.74 -37.07
N HIS A 12 -16.57 1.70 -36.83
CA HIS A 12 -16.05 1.60 -35.48
C HIS A 12 -16.64 2.79 -34.74
N HIS A 13 -17.79 2.57 -34.11
CA HIS A 13 -18.29 3.39 -33.04
C HIS A 13 -17.29 3.20 -31.90
N ILE A 14 -16.13 3.86 -32.01
CA ILE A 14 -15.49 4.43 -30.85
C ILE A 14 -16.57 5.35 -30.31
N ARG A 15 -17.42 4.82 -29.41
CA ARG A 15 -18.29 5.64 -28.60
C ARG A 15 -17.35 6.66 -27.99
N ALA A 16 -17.50 7.92 -28.40
CA ALA A 16 -16.98 9.02 -27.62
C ALA A 16 -17.37 8.71 -26.18
N VAL A 17 -16.37 8.52 -25.32
CA VAL A 17 -16.59 8.53 -23.88
C VAL A 17 -17.13 9.93 -23.64
N GLN A 18 -18.47 10.02 -23.55
CA GLN A 18 -19.11 11.24 -23.11
C GLN A 18 -18.38 11.65 -21.83
N PRO A 19 -18.11 12.95 -21.61
CA PRO A 19 -17.61 13.45 -20.34
C PRO A 19 -18.72 13.31 -19.30
N GLY A 20 -19.14 12.07 -19.02
CA GLY A 20 -20.07 11.72 -17.97
C GLY A 20 -19.26 11.66 -16.70
N ASN A 21 -19.28 12.74 -15.95
CA ASN A 21 -19.84 12.83 -14.60
C ASN A 21 -19.70 11.56 -13.72
N ARG A 22 -18.60 10.81 -13.81
CA ARG A 22 -18.31 9.63 -12.98
C ARG A 22 -17.23 9.90 -11.93
N CYS A 23 -17.20 11.12 -11.43
CA CYS A 23 -16.68 11.38 -10.10
C CYS A 23 -17.90 11.76 -9.26
N GLY A 24 -18.55 10.74 -8.69
CA GLY A 24 -19.49 10.97 -7.59
C GLY A 24 -18.78 11.80 -6.53
N THR A 25 -19.52 12.69 -5.88
CA THR A 25 -19.06 13.67 -4.89
C THR A 25 -18.61 13.04 -3.56
N GLU A 26 -18.28 11.75 -3.55
CA GLU A 26 -17.68 11.03 -2.45
C GLU A 26 -16.44 10.28 -2.94
N PRO A 27 -15.29 10.40 -2.25
CA PRO A 27 -14.14 9.58 -2.59
C PRO A 27 -14.51 8.12 -2.30
N SER A 28 -14.70 7.31 -3.34
CA SER A 28 -14.92 5.86 -3.22
C SER A 28 -13.81 5.13 -2.45
N ASN A 29 -12.67 5.78 -2.25
CA ASN A 29 -11.54 5.29 -1.47
C ASN A 29 -11.31 6.17 -0.23
N ARG A 30 -11.45 5.57 0.95
CA ARG A 30 -11.13 6.16 2.26
C ARG A 30 -9.74 6.82 2.31
N TYR A 31 -8.77 6.27 1.59
CA TYR A 31 -7.38 6.73 1.58
C TYR A 31 -7.06 7.72 0.45
N ALA A 32 -8.05 8.20 -0.30
CA ALA A 32 -7.83 9.22 -1.33
C ALA A 32 -7.28 10.50 -0.69
N ILE A 33 -6.23 11.07 -1.29
CA ILE A 33 -5.57 12.30 -0.80
C ILE A 33 -5.74 13.50 -1.75
N GLY A 34 -6.28 13.29 -2.96
CA GLY A 34 -6.47 14.35 -3.96
C GLY A 34 -6.39 13.81 -5.37
N ASP A 35 -6.12 14.70 -6.33
CA ASP A 35 -6.03 14.40 -7.75
C ASP A 35 -4.76 15.02 -8.36
N LEU A 36 -4.24 14.46 -9.46
CA LEU A 36 -3.02 14.97 -10.10
C LEU A 36 -3.20 16.37 -10.69
N ARG A 37 -4.42 16.78 -11.05
CA ARG A 37 -4.72 18.11 -11.64
C ARG A 37 -5.01 19.15 -10.56
N GLN A 38 -5.62 18.74 -9.45
CA GLN A 38 -6.03 19.64 -8.37
C GLN A 38 -5.04 19.67 -7.20
N GLY A 39 -4.08 18.75 -7.19
CA GLY A 39 -3.12 18.57 -6.10
C GLY A 39 -3.62 17.63 -5.01
N ALA A 40 -2.74 17.39 -4.04
CA ALA A 40 -3.02 16.53 -2.89
C ALA A 40 -3.22 17.36 -1.62
N ASP A 41 -4.30 17.08 -0.89
CA ASP A 41 -4.49 17.53 0.47
C ASP A 41 -3.62 16.68 1.40
N ARG A 42 -2.52 17.30 1.84
CA ARG A 42 -1.58 16.65 2.75
C ARG A 42 -2.27 16.30 4.06
N SER A 43 -3.25 17.03 4.57
CA SER A 43 -3.90 16.72 5.86
C SER A 43 -4.52 15.32 5.90
N ARG A 44 -4.88 14.77 4.72
CA ARG A 44 -5.48 13.44 4.54
C ARG A 44 -4.49 12.27 4.49
N CYS A 45 -3.18 12.49 4.62
CA CYS A 45 -2.22 11.39 4.65
C CYS A 45 -2.27 10.61 5.99
N HIS A 46 -3.16 9.63 6.09
CA HIS A 46 -3.47 8.85 7.29
C HIS A 46 -2.27 8.20 8.03
N PHE A 47 -1.20 7.88 7.30
CA PHE A 47 -0.07 7.11 7.85
C PHE A 47 1.22 7.91 7.98
N ARG A 48 1.21 9.21 7.63
CA ARG A 48 2.42 10.04 7.64
C ARG A 48 3.07 10.13 9.03
N ASP A 49 2.26 10.20 10.08
CA ASP A 49 2.76 10.36 11.44
C ASP A 49 3.00 9.03 12.16
N PHE A 50 3.03 7.91 11.45
CA PHE A 50 3.18 6.57 12.05
C PHE A 50 4.40 6.45 12.96
N SER A 51 5.57 6.97 12.53
CA SER A 51 6.77 6.95 13.37
C SER A 51 6.63 7.78 14.65
N GLN A 52 5.89 8.90 14.60
CA GLN A 52 5.59 9.68 15.80
C GLN A 52 4.64 8.92 16.72
N ARG A 53 3.63 8.25 16.16
CA ARG A 53 2.70 7.40 16.91
C ARG A 53 3.41 6.25 17.61
N ILE A 54 4.39 5.62 16.94
CA ILE A 54 5.29 4.65 17.58
C ILE A 54 6.02 5.29 18.75
N ARG A 55 6.69 6.44 18.55
CA ARG A 55 7.44 7.12 19.63
C ARG A 55 6.57 7.50 20.82
N ARG A 56 5.29 7.83 20.59
CA ARG A 56 4.30 8.14 21.64
C ARG A 56 3.73 6.90 22.35
N GLY A 57 4.23 5.69 22.03
CA GLY A 57 3.79 4.45 22.67
C GLY A 57 2.45 3.90 22.17
N GLN A 58 1.88 4.43 21.08
CA GLN A 58 0.60 3.92 20.54
C GLN A 58 0.70 2.51 19.96
N TYR A 59 1.93 2.04 19.75
CA TYR A 59 2.24 0.71 19.25
C TYR A 59 3.30 0.04 20.14
N PRO A 60 3.31 -1.30 20.24
CA PRO A 60 4.31 -2.03 21.02
C PRO A 60 5.72 -1.88 20.45
N CYS A 61 5.85 -1.32 19.23
CA CYS A 61 7.10 -1.06 18.57
C CYS A 61 8.06 -0.16 19.37
N HIS A 62 7.55 0.75 20.22
CA HIS A 62 8.39 1.73 20.94
C HIS A 62 9.48 1.10 21.82
N ALA A 63 9.24 -0.12 22.33
CA ALA A 63 10.18 -0.89 23.14
C ALA A 63 10.73 -2.12 22.40
N CYS A 64 10.47 -2.26 21.10
CA CYS A 64 10.85 -3.45 20.34
C CYS A 64 12.32 -3.36 19.89
N PRO A 65 13.19 -4.32 20.27
CA PRO A 65 14.61 -4.30 19.87
C PRO A 65 14.83 -4.40 18.35
N VAL A 66 13.84 -4.92 17.62
CA VAL A 66 13.89 -5.10 16.16
C VAL A 66 13.38 -3.87 15.41
N LEU A 67 12.80 -2.86 16.09
CA LEU A 67 12.25 -1.67 15.44
C LEU A 67 13.24 -0.97 14.49
N PRO A 68 14.54 -0.78 14.81
CA PRO A 68 15.49 -0.15 13.91
C PRO A 68 15.66 -0.88 12.57
N VAL A 69 15.36 -2.18 12.53
CA VAL A 69 15.46 -3.02 11.32
C VAL A 69 14.12 -3.09 10.58
N CYS A 70 13.01 -3.24 11.31
CA CYS A 70 11.70 -3.47 10.69
C CYS A 70 10.89 -2.20 10.42
N GLY A 71 11.23 -1.07 11.05
CA GLY A 71 10.53 0.21 10.90
C GLY A 71 9.08 0.21 11.40
N GLY A 72 8.64 -0.84 12.11
CA GLY A 72 7.25 -1.03 12.51
C GLY A 72 6.36 -1.65 11.43
N MET A 73 6.91 -2.04 10.28
CA MET A 73 6.18 -2.66 9.16
C MET A 73 4.97 -1.83 8.69
N CYS A 74 4.09 -2.42 7.85
CA CYS A 74 3.05 -1.67 7.15
C CYS A 74 2.04 -0.98 8.10
N PRO A 75 1.95 0.36 8.13
CA PRO A 75 1.01 1.10 8.98
C PRO A 75 -0.47 0.82 8.68
N LYS A 76 -0.78 0.43 7.44
CA LYS A 76 -2.13 0.07 7.03
C LYS A 76 -2.61 -1.20 7.75
N LYS A 77 -1.76 -2.23 7.83
CA LYS A 77 -2.09 -3.48 8.56
C LYS A 77 -2.42 -3.20 10.02
N TRP A 78 -1.67 -2.32 10.66
CA TRP A 78 -1.99 -1.86 12.01
C TRP A 78 -3.35 -1.16 12.11
N ALA A 79 -3.74 -0.37 11.11
CA ALA A 79 -5.06 0.27 11.05
C ALA A 79 -6.19 -0.72 10.77
N ASP A 80 -5.88 -1.81 10.06
CA ASP A 80 -6.77 -2.94 9.81
C ASP A 80 -6.85 -3.91 11.03
N GLY A 81 -6.10 -3.62 12.11
CA GLY A 81 -6.10 -4.41 13.35
C GLY A 81 -5.13 -5.59 13.37
N GLU A 82 -4.30 -5.75 12.33
CA GLU A 82 -3.28 -6.78 12.25
C GLU A 82 -1.93 -6.29 12.79
N SER A 83 -1.20 -7.17 13.48
CA SER A 83 0.20 -6.91 13.88
C SER A 83 1.17 -7.49 12.84
N PRO A 84 1.70 -6.69 11.90
CA PRO A 84 2.59 -7.14 10.82
C PRO A 84 4.04 -7.38 11.27
N CYS A 85 4.28 -7.91 12.47
CA CYS A 85 5.64 -8.09 12.97
C CYS A 85 6.41 -9.16 12.18
N PRO A 86 7.69 -8.93 11.83
CA PRO A 86 8.49 -9.95 11.17
C PRO A 86 8.75 -11.12 12.12
N SER A 87 8.92 -12.33 11.56
CA SER A 87 9.22 -13.54 12.34
C SER A 87 10.47 -13.39 13.23
N VAL A 88 11.46 -12.61 12.78
CA VAL A 88 12.69 -12.31 13.54
C VAL A 88 12.41 -11.64 14.89
N ARG A 89 11.27 -10.95 15.07
CA ARG A 89 10.87 -10.41 16.38
C ARG A 89 10.80 -11.51 17.44
N TYR A 90 10.37 -12.71 17.05
CA TYR A 90 10.07 -13.80 17.97
C TYR A 90 11.24 -14.76 18.17
N ASN A 91 12.25 -14.72 17.30
CA ASN A 91 13.36 -15.67 17.33
C ASN A 91 14.74 -15.04 17.06
N LEU A 92 14.90 -13.74 17.31
CA LEU A 92 16.17 -13.05 17.10
C LEU A 92 17.29 -13.68 17.92
N LYS A 93 17.04 -14.01 19.19
CA LYS A 93 18.04 -14.57 20.09
C LYS A 93 18.55 -15.91 19.58
N GLU A 94 17.65 -16.79 19.18
CA GLU A 94 17.93 -18.12 18.66
C GLU A 94 18.73 -18.03 17.36
N ARG A 95 18.35 -17.11 16.46
CA ARG A 95 19.10 -16.87 15.22
C ARG A 95 20.54 -16.42 15.49
N LEU A 96 20.76 -15.55 16.47
CA LEU A 96 22.10 -15.09 16.84
C LEU A 96 22.95 -16.23 17.44
N LEU A 97 22.35 -17.07 18.28
CA LEU A 97 23.04 -18.25 18.83
C LEU A 97 23.47 -19.23 17.74
N VAL A 98 22.59 -19.52 16.78
CA VAL A 98 22.91 -20.40 15.63
C VAL A 98 23.99 -19.77 14.75
N ALA A 99 23.89 -18.48 14.45
CA ALA A 99 24.90 -17.78 13.65
C ALA A 99 26.28 -17.80 14.32
N TYR A 100 26.34 -17.60 15.64
CA TYR A 100 27.57 -17.70 16.41
C TYR A 100 28.15 -19.11 16.38
N ALA A 101 27.33 -20.13 16.63
CA ALA A 101 27.77 -21.53 16.60
C ALA A 101 28.29 -21.93 15.21
N ALA A 102 27.57 -21.56 14.14
CA ALA A 102 27.99 -21.81 12.77
C ALA A 102 29.35 -21.18 12.45
N GLY A 103 29.60 -19.95 12.90
CA GLY A 103 30.90 -19.27 12.72
C GLY A 103 32.05 -19.84 13.56
N ARG A 104 31.82 -20.86 14.40
CA ARG A 104 32.86 -21.57 15.17
C ARG A 104 33.09 -23.01 14.68
N LEU A 105 32.24 -23.51 13.80
CA LEU A 105 32.35 -24.85 13.21
C LEU A 105 33.04 -24.84 11.84
N VAL A 106 33.21 -23.67 11.26
CA VAL A 106 33.96 -23.40 10.01
C VAL A 106 35.29 -22.78 10.39
#